data_AF-A0A6A3HGY9-F1
#
_entry.id   AF-A0A6A3HGY9-F1
#
_cell.length_a   1.000
_cell.length_b   1.000
_cell.length_c   1.000
_cell.angle_alpha   90.00
_cell.angle_beta   90.00
_cell.angle_gamma   90.00
#
_symmetry.space_group_name_H-M   'P 1'
#
loop_
_entity.id
_entity.type
_entity.pdbx_description
1 polymer ?
#
loop_
_entity_poly.entity_id
_entity_poly.type
_entity_poly.pdbx_seq_one_letter_code
_entity_poly.pdbx_strand_id
1 'polypeptide(L)'
;MTWLCPCVSTAQIAKRLGVSSYCCGLGLSVLFLWLGLFPCWVCHLRTATRERFRIPGNCCGDYCEAFWCTSCAVAQIATRAGSYKPGNCSFGSLGTLPPYKPM
;
A
#
# COMPACT_ATOMS: atom_id res chain seq x y z
N MET A 1 6.52 6.94 -9.26
CA MET A 1 5.46 7.48 -8.37
C MET A 1 5.72 7.20 -6.89
N THR A 2 6.14 5.99 -6.51
CA THR A 2 6.48 5.62 -5.11
C THR A 2 7.62 6.42 -4.49
N TRP A 3 8.57 6.92 -5.29
CA TRP A 3 9.68 7.75 -4.82
C TRP A 3 9.33 9.24 -4.70
N LEU A 4 8.43 9.74 -5.54
CA LEU A 4 8.06 11.17 -5.59
C LEU A 4 6.97 11.51 -4.55
N CYS A 5 5.99 10.61 -4.38
CA CYS A 5 4.87 10.79 -3.45
C CYS A 5 4.43 9.41 -2.90
N PRO A 6 5.06 8.94 -1.80
CA PRO A 6 4.72 7.64 -1.21
C PRO A 6 3.28 7.63 -0.65
N CYS A 7 2.79 8.77 -0.16
CA CYS A 7 1.40 8.98 0.29
C CYS A 7 0.36 8.67 -0.79
N VAL A 8 0.52 9.23 -2.01
CA VAL A 8 -0.38 8.94 -3.14
C VAL A 8 -0.35 7.46 -3.49
N SER A 9 0.84 6.86 -3.51
CA SER A 9 0.99 5.44 -3.82
C SER A 9 0.29 4.56 -2.77
N THR A 10 0.42 4.88 -1.48
CA THR A 10 -0.28 4.17 -0.40
C THR A 10 -1.79 4.37 -0.44
N ALA A 11 -2.27 5.56 -0.81
CA ALA A 11 -3.71 5.84 -0.96
C ALA A 11 -4.31 5.08 -2.15
N GLN A 12 -3.57 4.97 -3.26
CA GLN A 12 -3.95 4.16 -4.40
C GLN A 12 -4.03 2.67 -4.04
N ILE A 13 -3.05 2.14 -3.30
CA ILE A 13 -3.05 0.78 -2.78
C ILE A 13 -4.23 0.56 -1.82
N ALA A 14 -4.46 1.46 -0.86
CA ALA A 14 -5.54 1.35 0.12
C ALA A 14 -6.93 1.28 -0.52
N LYS A 15 -7.18 2.13 -1.54
CA LYS A 15 -8.42 2.06 -2.32
C LYS A 15 -8.48 0.81 -3.19
N ARG A 16 -7.36 0.39 -3.80
CA ARG A 16 -7.32 -0.81 -4.62
C ARG A 16 -7.61 -2.07 -3.80
N LEU A 17 -7.10 -2.11 -2.57
CA LEU A 17 -7.40 -3.12 -1.55
C LEU A 17 -8.76 -2.89 -0.88
N GLY A 18 -9.57 -1.89 -1.25
CA GLY A 18 -10.87 -1.64 -0.63
C GLY A 18 -10.84 -1.43 0.89
N VAL A 19 -9.72 -0.98 1.45
CA VAL A 19 -9.57 -0.71 2.90
C VAL A 19 -10.26 0.62 3.25
N SER A 20 -10.13 1.63 2.39
CA SER A 20 -10.71 2.95 2.60
C SER A 20 -10.91 3.73 1.29
N SER A 21 -11.73 4.79 1.33
CA SER A 21 -11.92 5.71 0.20
C SER A 21 -10.62 6.47 -0.12
N TYR A 22 -10.43 6.91 -1.37
CA TYR A 22 -9.18 7.54 -1.83
C TYR A 22 -8.76 8.75 -0.99
N CYS A 23 -9.70 9.68 -0.72
CA CYS A 23 -9.41 10.88 0.06
C CYS A 23 -9.07 10.54 1.52
N CYS A 24 -9.75 9.55 2.10
CA CYS A 24 -9.51 9.12 3.47
C CYS A 24 -8.14 8.43 3.60
N GLY A 25 -7.79 7.56 2.64
CA GLY A 25 -6.46 6.94 2.57
C GLY A 25 -5.33 7.96 2.37
N LEU A 26 -5.56 9.00 1.58
CA LEU A 26 -4.60 10.09 1.36
C LEU A 26 -4.42 10.93 2.64
N GLY A 27 -5.52 11.33 3.29
CA GLY A 27 -5.48 12.05 4.57
C GLY A 27 -4.76 11.27 5.68
N LEU A 28 -5.07 9.98 5.83
CA LEU A 28 -4.37 9.10 6.79
C LEU A 28 -2.87 8.99 6.47
N SER A 29 -2.50 8.83 5.20
CA SER A 29 -1.10 8.71 4.81
C SER A 29 -0.28 9.98 5.12
N VAL A 30 -0.89 11.17 4.96
CA VAL A 30 -0.26 12.46 5.30
C VAL A 30 -0.15 12.62 6.81
N LEU A 31 -1.19 12.26 7.56
CA LEU A 31 -1.19 12.30 9.01
C LEU A 31 -0.11 11.39 9.62
N PHE A 32 0.00 10.15 9.12
CA PHE A 32 1.02 9.19 9.57
C PHE A 32 2.45 9.61 9.18
N LEU A 33 2.64 10.31 8.06
CA LEU A 33 3.92 10.94 7.71
C LEU A 33 4.29 12.03 8.72
N TRP A 34 3.35 12.90 9.07
CA TRP A 34 3.59 14.00 10.01
C TRP A 34 3.87 13.51 11.43
N LEU A 35 3.23 12.41 11.85
CA LEU A 35 3.43 11.77 13.15
C LEU A 35 4.64 10.81 13.22
N GLY A 36 5.37 10.58 12.11
CA GLY A 36 6.49 9.63 12.08
C GLY A 36 6.08 8.15 12.12
N LEU A 37 4.79 7.84 11.99
CA LEU A 37 4.19 6.50 12.05
C LEU A 37 3.93 5.89 10.66
N PHE A 38 4.52 6.47 9.62
CA PHE A 38 4.41 5.99 8.24
C PHE A 38 4.81 4.50 8.07
N PRO A 39 5.86 3.97 8.74
CA PRO A 39 6.19 2.53 8.65
C PRO A 39 5.06 1.63 9.18
N CYS A 40 4.36 2.05 10.25
CA CYS A 40 3.20 1.33 10.78
C CYS A 40 2.07 1.25 9.75
N TRP A 41 1.79 2.36 9.07
CA TRP A 41 0.78 2.42 8.02
C TRP A 41 1.12 1.50 6.84
N VAL A 42 2.39 1.47 6.43
CA VAL A 42 2.87 0.56 5.38
C VAL A 42 2.78 -0.90 5.81
N CYS A 43 3.09 -1.22 7.07
CA CYS A 43 2.90 -2.57 7.62
C CYS A 43 1.44 -3.00 7.63
N HIS A 44 0.53 -2.10 8.02
CA HIS A 44 -0.90 -2.38 7.99
C HIS A 44 -1.38 -2.68 6.56
N LEU A 45 -0.98 -1.87 5.57
CA LEU A 45 -1.29 -2.12 4.16
C LEU A 45 -0.69 -3.44 3.65
N ARG A 46 0.52 -3.79 4.10
CA ARG A 46 1.18 -5.05 3.75
C ARG A 46 0.45 -6.25 4.35
N THR A 47 0.01 -6.17 5.61
CA THR A 47 -0.80 -7.21 6.26
C THR A 47 -2.16 -7.35 5.60
N ALA A 48 -2.87 -6.25 5.31
CA ALA A 48 -4.13 -6.28 4.57
C ALA A 48 -3.97 -6.88 3.16
N THR A 49 -2.85 -6.58 2.49
CA THR A 49 -2.50 -7.19 1.20
C THR A 49 -2.32 -8.70 1.36
N ARG A 50 -1.54 -9.14 2.36
CA ARG A 50 -1.29 -10.56 2.61
C ARG A 50 -2.52 -11.34 3.01
N GLU A 51 -3.40 -10.74 3.82
CA GLU A 51 -4.68 -11.35 4.20
C GLU A 51 -5.56 -11.58 2.97
N ARG A 52 -5.61 -10.61 2.05
CA ARG A 52 -6.34 -10.74 0.78
C ARG A 52 -5.75 -11.77 -0.17
N PHE A 53 -4.43 -11.95 -0.17
CA PHE A 53 -3.74 -12.93 -1.01
C PHE A 53 -3.42 -14.26 -0.30
N ARG A 54 -3.89 -14.45 0.95
CA ARG A 54 -3.58 -15.61 1.83
C ARG A 54 -2.09 -15.97 1.91
N ILE A 55 -1.23 -14.96 2.05
CA ILE A 55 0.22 -15.19 2.22
C ILE A 55 0.54 -15.20 3.73
N PRO A 56 1.04 -16.30 4.31
CA PRO A 56 1.42 -16.32 5.72
C PRO A 56 2.60 -15.36 5.98
N GLY A 57 2.53 -14.58 7.06
CA GLY A 57 3.58 -13.62 7.40
C GLY A 57 3.51 -13.17 8.85
N ASN A 58 4.65 -12.72 9.39
CA ASN A 58 4.77 -12.23 10.76
C ASN A 58 4.92 -10.70 10.79
N CYS A 59 4.22 -10.03 11.71
CA CYS A 59 4.14 -8.56 11.77
C CYS A 59 5.51 -7.91 12.08
N CYS A 60 6.34 -8.58 12.88
CA CYS A 60 7.61 -8.04 13.37
C CYS A 60 8.69 -7.93 12.26
N GLY A 61 8.77 -8.92 11.36
CA GLY A 61 9.75 -8.90 10.25
C GLY A 61 9.43 -7.83 9.21
N ASP A 62 8.14 -7.58 9.00
CA ASP A 62 7.67 -6.54 8.10
C ASP A 62 7.93 -5.13 8.62
N TYR A 63 7.87 -4.93 9.93
CA TYR A 63 8.20 -3.65 10.53
C TYR A 63 9.67 -3.30 10.31
N CYS A 64 10.58 -4.28 10.54
CA CYS A 64 12.00 -4.10 10.28
C CYS A 64 12.31 -3.84 8.80
N GLU A 65 11.66 -4.57 7.87
CA GLU A 65 11.86 -4.35 6.43
C GLU A 65 11.26 -3.01 5.95
N ALA A 66 10.07 -2.66 6.44
CA ALA A 66 9.44 -1.38 6.12
C ALA A 66 10.21 -0.20 6.70
N PHE A 67 10.95 -0.37 7.80
CA PHE A 67 11.78 0.66 8.40
C PHE A 67 13.06 0.94 7.59
N TRP A 68 13.73 -0.09 7.06
CA TRP A 68 14.96 0.07 6.29
C TRP A 68 14.75 0.45 4.82
N CYS A 69 13.66 0.01 4.17
CA CYS A 69 13.41 0.28 2.74
C CYS A 69 11.92 0.48 2.46
N THR A 70 11.31 1.50 3.07
CA THR A 70 9.86 1.75 2.98
C THR A 70 9.37 1.91 1.55
N SER A 71 10.10 2.65 0.72
CA SER A 71 9.74 2.90 -0.70
C SER A 71 9.73 1.61 -1.52
N CYS A 72 10.62 0.68 -1.19
CA CYS A 72 10.81 -0.62 -1.82
C CYS A 72 9.65 -1.56 -1.47
N ALA A 73 9.29 -1.60 -0.17
CA ALA A 73 8.13 -2.35 0.32
C ALA A 73 6.82 -1.85 -0.32
N VAL A 74 6.61 -0.53 -0.37
CA VAL A 74 5.43 0.06 -1.03
C VAL A 74 5.41 -0.27 -2.53
N ALA A 75 6.56 -0.23 -3.21
CA ALA A 75 6.66 -0.60 -4.63
C ALA A 75 6.32 -2.07 -4.90
N GLN A 76 6.76 -2.99 -4.03
CA GLN A 76 6.40 -4.40 -4.12
C GLN A 76 4.89 -4.61 -3.92
N ILE A 77 4.30 -3.97 -2.91
CA ILE A 77 2.85 -4.03 -2.65
C ILE A 77 2.08 -3.45 -3.84
N ALA A 78 2.50 -2.31 -4.38
CA ALA A 78 1.88 -1.66 -5.52
C ALA A 78 1.88 -2.56 -6.77
N THR A 79 3.03 -3.21 -7.02
CA THR A 79 3.20 -4.11 -8.16
C THR A 79 2.29 -5.34 -8.01
N ARG A 80 2.22 -5.93 -6.82
CA ARG A 80 1.36 -7.09 -6.55
C ARG A 80 -0.13 -6.73 -6.55
N ALA A 81 -0.49 -5.55 -6.06
CA ALA A 81 -1.86 -5.05 -6.09
C ALA A 81 -2.29 -4.53 -7.48
N GLY A 82 -1.35 -4.41 -8.44
CA GLY A 82 -1.63 -3.84 -9.76
C GLY A 82 -2.20 -2.42 -9.67
N SER A 83 -1.71 -1.61 -8.72
CA SER A 83 -2.27 -0.29 -8.42
C SER A 83 -1.83 0.81 -9.39
N TYR A 84 -0.94 0.50 -10.35
CA TYR A 84 -0.49 1.41 -11.40
C TYR A 84 -0.36 0.69 -12.75
N LYS A 85 -0.45 1.44 -13.85
CA LYS A 85 -0.22 0.94 -15.22
C LYS A 85 1.19 1.33 -15.67
N PRO A 86 2.05 0.37 -16.06
CA PRO A 86 3.40 0.70 -16.52
C PRO A 86 3.32 1.59 -17.77
N GLY A 87 4.11 2.67 -17.81
CA GLY A 87 4.16 3.61 -18.92
C GLY A 87 3.10 4.73 -18.92
N ASN A 88 2.21 4.80 -17.93
CA ASN A 88 1.27 5.93 -17.78
C ASN A 88 1.28 6.49 -16.35
N CYS A 89 1.50 7.79 -16.20
CA CYS A 89 1.50 8.49 -14.92
C CYS A 89 0.08 8.95 -14.57
N SER A 90 -0.68 8.09 -13.90
CA SER A 90 -2.01 8.47 -13.40
C SER A 90 -2.00 8.63 -11.89
N PHE A 91 -2.39 9.82 -11.43
CA PHE A 91 -2.60 10.11 -10.01
C PHE A 91 -3.92 9.54 -9.49
N GLY A 92 -4.82 9.13 -10.39
CA GLY A 92 -6.08 8.49 -10.05
C GLY A 92 -5.89 7.06 -9.54
N SER A 93 -6.72 6.67 -8.57
CA SER A 93 -6.80 5.31 -8.06
C SER A 93 -7.65 4.42 -8.98
N LEU A 94 -7.16 3.22 -9.27
CA LEU A 94 -7.97 2.18 -9.91
C LEU A 94 -9.10 1.71 -8.97
N GLY A 95 -10.12 1.03 -9.53
CA GLY A 95 -11.26 0.48 -8.77
C GLY A 95 -10.85 -0.53 -7.70
N THR A 96 -11.76 -1.23 -7.03
CA THR A 96 -11.41 -2.28 -6.04
C THR A 96 -10.97 -3.59 -6.70
N LEU A 97 -9.96 -4.26 -6.14
CA LEU A 97 -9.48 -5.55 -6.64
C LEU A 97 -10.59 -6.61 -6.45
N PRO A 98 -10.92 -7.43 -7.46
CA PRO A 98 -11.84 -8.55 -7.27
C PRO A 98 -11.28 -9.54 -6.22
N PRO A 99 -12.15 -10.29 -5.52
CA PRO A 99 -11.73 -11.28 -4.54
C PRO A 99 -10.75 -12.28 -5.16
N TYR A 100 -9.65 -12.56 -4.46
CA TYR A 100 -8.63 -13.51 -4.91
C TYR A 100 -9.25 -14.92 -4.96
N LYS A 101 -9.29 -15.52 -6.16
CA LYS A 101 -9.67 -16.93 -6.31
C LYS A 101 -8.45 -17.78 -5.97
N PRO A 102 -8.51 -18.64 -4.94
CA PRO A 102 -7.44 -19.62 -4.72
C PRO A 102 -7.40 -20.55 -5.94
N MET A 103 -6.19 -20.79 -6.45
CA MET A 103 -5.93 -21.82 -7.47
C MET A 103 -5.92 -23.19 -6.81
#